data_AF-A0AAD4FA16-F1
#
_entry.id   AF-A0AAD4FA16-F1
#
_cell.length_a   1.000
_cell.length_b   1.000
_cell.length_c   1.000
_cell.angle_alpha   90.00
_cell.angle_beta   90.00
_cell.angle_gamma   90.00
#
_symmetry.space_group_name_H-M   'P 1'
#
loop_
_entity.id
_entity.type
_entity.pdbx_description
1 polymer ?
#
loop_
_entity_poly.entity_id
_entity_poly.type
_entity_poly.pdbx_seq_one_letter_code
_entity_poly.pdbx_strand_id
1 'polypeptide(L)'
;MSPRTSSLQGADPPTSGNIIRVALAIESVITVGAGIYFLLFPRHYLSRAMGAAAAQVTITALQITQQCGAANIFVGAGVGLYISNSRAAIESRKTLYRFILGWELLFLPLLAWQGLMMEGGMPRSSLLGAIGQFVPFVAWRTFTLCCKPEWFGEYQERKKVE
;
A
#
# COMPACT_ATOMS: atom_id res chain seq x y z
N MET A 1 -46.73 12.70 11.22
CA MET A 1 -45.63 11.85 10.70
C MET A 1 -45.21 12.43 9.36
N SER A 2 -44.10 13.16 9.30
CA SER A 2 -43.56 13.63 8.02
C SER A 2 -42.99 12.46 7.21
N PRO A 3 -43.15 12.46 5.88
CA PRO A 3 -42.54 11.43 5.05
C PRO A 3 -41.02 11.59 5.13
N ARG A 4 -40.32 10.51 5.47
CA ARG A 4 -38.87 10.40 5.26
C ARG A 4 -38.63 10.47 3.76
N THR A 5 -38.31 11.64 3.24
CA THR A 5 -37.71 11.78 1.92
C THR A 5 -36.39 11.02 1.94
N SER A 6 -36.37 9.89 1.25
CA SER A 6 -35.17 9.18 0.84
C SER A 6 -34.29 10.18 0.08
N SER A 7 -33.30 10.76 0.75
CA SER A 7 -32.33 11.63 0.10
C SER A 7 -31.49 10.78 -0.85
N LEU A 8 -31.89 10.82 -2.12
CA LEU A 8 -31.08 10.65 -3.33
C LEU A 8 -29.75 9.93 -3.10
N GLN A 9 -29.83 8.60 -3.17
CA GLN A 9 -28.80 7.80 -3.83
C GLN A 9 -28.40 8.49 -5.15
N GLY A 10 -27.09 8.65 -5.36
CA GLY A 10 -26.52 8.86 -6.69
C GLY A 10 -26.50 10.30 -7.20
N ALA A 11 -25.61 11.12 -6.67
CA ALA A 11 -24.86 11.99 -7.57
C ALA A 11 -23.68 11.15 -8.06
N ASP A 12 -23.69 10.73 -9.33
CA ASP A 12 -22.51 10.10 -9.94
C ASP A 12 -21.34 11.09 -9.85
N PRO A 13 -20.18 10.69 -9.31
CA PRO A 13 -19.05 11.59 -9.23
C PRO A 13 -18.62 11.98 -10.65
N PRO A 14 -18.45 13.29 -10.94
CA PRO A 14 -18.02 13.77 -12.26
C PRO A 14 -16.64 13.21 -12.66
N THR A 15 -15.85 12.82 -11.67
CA THR A 15 -14.60 12.06 -11.82
C THR A 15 -14.61 10.94 -10.79
N SER A 16 -14.87 9.71 -11.22
CA SER A 16 -14.94 8.52 -10.36
C SER A 16 -13.62 8.12 -9.70
N GLY A 17 -12.52 8.80 -10.04
CA GLY A 17 -11.17 8.45 -9.60
C GLY A 17 -10.74 7.04 -10.05
N ASN A 18 -11.27 6.56 -11.19
CA ASN A 18 -11.05 5.19 -11.67
C ASN A 18 -9.56 4.81 -11.74
N ILE A 19 -8.67 5.72 -12.13
CA ILE A 19 -7.22 5.45 -12.18
C ILE A 19 -6.69 5.07 -10.79
N ILE A 20 -7.00 5.88 -9.77
CA ILE A 20 -6.57 5.60 -8.39
C ILE A 20 -7.25 4.35 -7.83
N ARG A 21 -8.52 4.10 -8.18
CA ARG A 21 -9.22 2.87 -7.77
C ARG A 21 -8.56 1.61 -8.33
N VAL A 22 -8.20 1.62 -9.61
CA VAL A 22 -7.49 0.51 -10.25
C VAL A 22 -6.10 0.35 -9.63
N ALA A 23 -5.37 1.45 -9.42
CA ALA A 23 -4.07 1.42 -8.75
C ALA A 23 -4.18 0.82 -7.33
N LEU A 24 -5.13 1.27 -6.52
CA LEU A 24 -5.41 0.73 -5.19
C LEU A 24 -5.78 -0.76 -5.22
N ALA A 25 -6.54 -1.19 -6.23
CA ALA A 25 -6.87 -2.62 -6.39
C ALA A 25 -5.62 -3.46 -6.69
N ILE A 26 -4.76 -2.98 -7.59
CA ILE A 26 -3.49 -3.63 -7.91
C ILE A 26 -2.58 -3.65 -6.67
N GLU A 27 -2.41 -2.51 -5.99
CA GLU A 27 -1.61 -2.38 -4.77
C GLU A 27 -2.10 -3.32 -3.66
N SER A 28 -3.42 -3.39 -3.46
CA SER A 28 -4.05 -4.30 -2.50
C SER A 28 -3.73 -5.76 -2.82
N VAL A 29 -3.94 -6.19 -4.08
CA VAL A 29 -3.67 -7.56 -4.51
C VAL A 29 -2.20 -7.93 -4.36
N ILE A 30 -1.29 -7.04 -4.78
CA ILE A 30 0.16 -7.27 -4.65
C ILE A 30 0.56 -7.38 -3.18
N THR A 31 0.07 -6.48 -2.33
CA THR A 31 0.44 -6.45 -0.89
C THR A 31 -0.09 -7.68 -0.16
N VAL A 32 -1.35 -8.06 -0.42
CA VAL A 32 -1.95 -9.28 0.14
C VAL A 32 -1.22 -10.52 -0.37
N GLY A 33 -0.95 -10.60 -1.68
CA GLY A 33 -0.22 -11.73 -2.27
C GLY A 33 1.18 -11.90 -1.68
N ALA A 34 1.93 -10.81 -1.53
CA ALA A 34 3.23 -10.81 -0.87
C ALA A 34 3.10 -11.24 0.61
N GLY A 35 2.09 -10.74 1.33
CA GLY A 35 1.82 -11.12 2.70
C GLY A 35 1.51 -12.62 2.87
N ILE A 36 0.69 -13.19 1.98
CA ILE A 36 0.40 -14.63 1.93
C ILE A 36 1.69 -15.41 1.70
N TYR A 37 2.54 -14.97 0.77
CA TYR A 37 3.81 -15.62 0.50
C TYR A 37 4.74 -15.62 1.73
N PHE A 38 4.85 -14.50 2.45
CA PHE A 38 5.65 -14.42 3.68
C PHE A 38 5.08 -15.29 4.80
N LEU A 39 3.75 -15.38 4.90
CA LEU A 39 3.06 -16.14 5.93
C LEU A 39 3.19 -17.66 5.72
N LEU A 40 2.96 -18.13 4.49
CA LEU A 40 2.92 -19.56 4.17
C LEU A 40 4.29 -20.14 3.79
N PHE A 41 5.18 -19.34 3.21
CA PHE A 41 6.48 -19.77 2.71
C PHE A 41 7.66 -18.95 3.28
N PRO A 42 7.74 -18.72 4.60
CA PRO A 42 8.76 -17.84 5.20
C PRO A 42 10.19 -18.34 4.96
N ARG A 43 10.42 -19.66 5.00
CA ARG A 43 11.74 -20.25 4.71
C ARG A 43 12.20 -19.97 3.29
N HIS A 44 11.28 -20.06 2.33
CA HIS A 44 11.59 -19.83 0.91
C HIS A 44 11.82 -18.36 0.61
N TYR A 45 11.08 -17.47 1.27
CA TYR A 45 11.36 -16.04 1.22
C TYR A 45 12.73 -15.71 1.81
N LEU A 46 13.01 -16.15 3.03
CA LEU A 46 14.27 -15.87 3.72
C LEU A 46 15.47 -16.48 3.00
N SER A 47 15.34 -17.67 2.40
CA SER A 47 16.45 -18.28 1.66
C SER A 47 16.88 -17.44 0.45
N ARG A 48 15.92 -16.84 -0.25
CA ARG A 48 16.20 -15.91 -1.34
C ARG A 48 16.68 -14.55 -0.85
N ALA A 49 16.06 -14.03 0.20
CA ALA A 49 16.39 -12.71 0.73
C ALA A 49 17.78 -12.68 1.36
N MET A 50 18.18 -13.71 2.11
CA MET A 50 19.42 -13.76 2.90
C MET A 50 20.63 -14.35 2.15
N GLY A 51 20.43 -14.96 0.97
CA GLY A 51 21.54 -15.55 0.20
C GLY A 51 22.32 -16.60 1.01
N ALA A 52 23.64 -16.46 1.09
CA ALA A 52 24.50 -17.41 1.82
C ALA A 52 24.16 -17.52 3.33
N ALA A 53 23.62 -16.45 3.94
CA ALA A 53 23.21 -16.45 5.34
C ALA A 53 21.90 -17.23 5.59
N ALA A 54 21.23 -17.73 4.53
CA ALA A 54 20.04 -18.57 4.65
C ALA A 54 20.27 -19.84 5.51
N ALA A 55 21.51 -20.35 5.55
CA ALA A 55 21.87 -21.49 6.39
C ALA A 55 21.77 -21.18 7.90
N GLN A 56 21.75 -19.91 8.27
CA GLN A 56 21.68 -19.42 9.65
C GLN A 56 20.29 -18.87 10.01
N VAL A 57 19.25 -19.20 9.21
CA VAL A 57 17.88 -18.76 9.50
C VAL A 57 17.43 -19.28 10.86
N THR A 58 17.16 -18.34 11.77
CA THR A 58 16.66 -18.64 13.10
C THR A 58 15.15 -18.85 13.10
N ILE A 59 14.63 -19.55 14.11
CA ILE A 59 13.18 -19.68 14.33
C ILE A 59 12.54 -18.30 14.52
N THR A 60 13.23 -17.38 15.21
CA THR A 60 12.77 -16.00 15.38
C THR A 60 12.58 -15.28 14.05
N ALA A 61 13.53 -15.41 13.11
CA ALA A 61 13.42 -14.80 11.78
C ALA A 61 12.21 -15.36 11.00
N LEU A 62 11.93 -16.65 11.14
CA LEU A 62 10.74 -17.26 10.53
C LEU A 62 9.45 -16.70 11.13
N GLN A 63 9.35 -16.65 12.46
CA GLN A 63 8.17 -16.13 13.14
C GLN A 63 7.92 -14.66 12.80
N ILE A 64 8.97 -13.82 12.79
CA ILE A 64 8.86 -12.42 12.41
C ILE A 64 8.41 -12.29 10.95
N THR A 65 8.96 -13.09 10.03
CA THR A 65 8.54 -13.07 8.62
C THR A 65 7.06 -13.39 8.49
N GLN A 66 6.56 -14.37 9.25
CA GLN A 66 5.13 -14.71 9.24
C GLN A 66 4.26 -13.60 9.83
N GLN A 67 4.69 -12.97 10.93
CA GLN A 67 4.01 -11.81 11.53
C GLN A 67 3.95 -10.63 10.56
N CYS A 68 5.05 -10.33 9.86
CA CYS A 68 5.07 -9.34 8.79
C CYS A 68 4.14 -9.73 7.63
N GLY A 69 4.06 -11.02 7.29
CA GLY A 69 3.12 -11.53 6.30
C GLY A 69 1.67 -11.27 6.68
N ALA A 70 1.27 -11.58 7.91
CA ALA A 70 -0.06 -11.28 8.42
C ALA A 70 -0.36 -9.77 8.45
N ALA A 71 0.61 -8.96 8.88
CA ALA A 71 0.49 -7.50 8.86
C ALA A 71 0.30 -6.96 7.43
N ASN A 72 1.05 -7.48 6.44
CA ASN A 72 0.90 -7.10 5.04
C ASN A 72 -0.48 -7.46 4.48
N ILE A 73 -1.02 -8.63 4.82
CA ILE A 73 -2.39 -9.01 4.42
C ILE A 73 -3.39 -8.00 4.99
N PHE A 74 -3.27 -7.66 6.27
CA PHE A 74 -4.15 -6.69 6.93
C PHE A 74 -4.07 -5.31 6.27
N VAL A 75 -2.86 -4.80 6.05
CA VAL A 75 -2.63 -3.50 5.38
C VAL A 75 -3.17 -3.52 3.95
N GLY A 76 -2.85 -4.56 3.18
CA GLY A 76 -3.32 -4.72 1.80
C GLY A 76 -4.85 -4.80 1.70
N ALA A 77 -5.51 -5.53 2.59
CA ALA A 77 -6.97 -5.56 2.68
C ALA A 77 -7.54 -4.18 3.07
N GLY A 78 -6.90 -3.47 4.00
CA GLY A 78 -7.25 -2.12 4.40
C GLY A 78 -7.18 -1.11 3.24
N VAL A 79 -6.13 -1.19 2.41
CA VAL A 79 -6.01 -0.43 1.16
C VAL A 79 -7.19 -0.73 0.23
N GLY A 80 -7.61 -2.00 0.15
CA GLY A 80 -8.73 -2.45 -0.66
C GLY A 80 -10.07 -1.78 -0.32
N LEU A 81 -10.28 -1.35 0.94
CA LEU A 81 -11.50 -0.66 1.36
C LEU A 81 -11.71 0.68 0.63
N TYR A 82 -10.63 1.30 0.16
CA TYR A 82 -10.65 2.60 -0.52
C TYR A 82 -10.87 2.52 -2.04
N ILE A 83 -11.02 1.30 -2.58
CA ILE A 83 -11.40 1.04 -3.99
C ILE A 83 -12.85 1.44 -4.24
N SER A 84 -13.72 1.36 -3.23
CA SER A 84 -15.12 1.71 -3.37
C SER A 84 -15.31 3.17 -3.80
N ASN A 85 -16.37 3.46 -4.56
CA ASN A 85 -16.70 4.82 -4.99
C ASN A 85 -17.60 5.57 -3.99
N SER A 86 -17.49 5.23 -2.71
CA SER A 86 -18.22 5.91 -1.65
C SER A 86 -17.59 7.27 -1.34
N ARG A 87 -18.40 8.23 -0.88
CA ARG A 87 -17.92 9.56 -0.48
C ARG A 87 -16.75 9.48 0.51
N ALA A 88 -16.91 8.67 1.57
CA ALA A 88 -15.89 8.48 2.60
C ALA A 88 -14.57 7.93 2.02
N ALA A 89 -14.64 7.00 1.06
CA ALA A 89 -13.46 6.48 0.39
C ALA A 89 -12.77 7.57 -0.45
N ILE A 90 -13.52 8.28 -1.30
CA ILE A 90 -12.97 9.34 -2.18
C ILE A 90 -12.22 10.39 -1.36
N GLU A 91 -12.83 10.91 -0.29
CA GLU A 91 -12.23 11.93 0.58
C GLU A 91 -10.96 11.42 1.29
N SER A 92 -10.90 10.13 1.61
CA SER A 92 -9.80 9.53 2.37
C SER A 92 -8.61 9.06 1.53
N ARG A 93 -8.77 8.83 0.21
CA ARG A 93 -7.71 8.28 -0.66
C ARG A 93 -6.43 9.14 -0.65
N LYS A 94 -6.56 10.48 -0.66
CA LYS A 94 -5.40 11.39 -0.61
C LYS A 94 -4.64 11.23 0.71
N THR A 95 -5.36 11.12 1.83
CA THR A 95 -4.77 10.89 3.15
C THR A 95 -4.07 9.54 3.22
N LEU A 96 -4.69 8.48 2.68
CA LEU A 96 -4.08 7.16 2.57
C LEU A 96 -2.76 7.22 1.78
N TYR A 97 -2.76 7.85 0.61
CA TYR A 97 -1.55 7.98 -0.21
C TYR A 97 -0.43 8.73 0.50
N ARG A 98 -0.75 9.81 1.22
CA ARG A 98 0.22 10.55 2.03
C ARG A 98 0.78 9.71 3.17
N PHE A 99 -0.07 8.93 3.84
CA PHE A 99 0.35 8.05 4.92
C PHE A 99 1.29 6.95 4.42
N ILE A 100 0.94 6.29 3.31
CA ILE A 100 1.80 5.26 2.70
C ILE A 100 3.12 5.88 2.22
N LEU A 101 3.06 7.04 1.53
CA LEU A 101 4.27 7.74 1.11
C LEU A 101 5.18 8.09 2.30
N GLY A 102 4.61 8.56 3.41
CA GLY A 102 5.36 8.83 4.64
C GLY A 102 6.08 7.58 5.16
N TRP A 103 5.41 6.43 5.16
CA TRP A 103 6.04 5.15 5.52
C TRP A 103 7.17 4.78 4.54
N GLU A 104 6.97 4.92 3.23
CA GLU A 104 8.00 4.60 2.23
C GLU A 104 9.23 5.49 2.35
N LEU A 105 9.03 6.78 2.63
CA LEU A 105 10.11 7.74 2.85
C LEU A 105 10.90 7.49 4.15
N LEU A 106 10.35 6.73 5.09
CA LEU A 106 11.09 6.25 6.27
C LEU A 106 11.77 4.91 5.99
N PHE A 107 11.08 4.01 5.28
CA PHE A 107 11.54 2.66 5.02
C PHE A 107 12.71 2.61 4.02
N LEU A 108 12.64 3.37 2.92
CA LEU A 108 13.70 3.38 1.89
C LEU A 108 15.05 3.86 2.43
N PRO A 109 15.16 4.98 3.17
CA PRO A 109 16.42 5.38 3.78
C PRO A 109 16.94 4.37 4.79
N LEU A 110 16.06 3.71 5.54
CA LEU A 110 16.46 2.64 6.46
C LEU A 110 17.12 1.47 5.71
N LEU A 111 16.53 1.02 4.61
CA LEU A 111 17.13 -0.04 3.78
C LEU A 111 18.46 0.41 3.17
N ALA A 112 18.57 1.67 2.73
CA ALA A 112 19.79 2.23 2.18
C ALA A 112 20.90 2.28 3.25
N TRP A 113 20.56 2.74 4.45
CA TRP A 113 21.46 2.75 5.60
C TRP A 113 21.93 1.34 5.95
N GLN A 114 21.01 0.38 6.07
CA GLN A 114 21.35 -1.02 6.36
C GLN A 114 22.26 -1.62 5.26
N GLY A 115 21.99 -1.33 3.99
CA GLY A 115 22.78 -1.86 2.89
C GLY A 115 24.16 -1.21 2.71
N LEU A 116 24.37 -0.01 3.24
CA LEU A 116 25.62 0.74 3.12
C LEU A 116 26.50 0.63 4.37
N MET A 117 25.89 0.55 5.56
CA MET A 117 26.58 0.76 6.84
C MET A 117 26.50 -0.42 7.79
N MET A 118 25.66 -1.43 7.52
CA MET A 118 25.54 -2.60 8.39
C MET A 118 26.02 -3.87 7.68
N GLU A 119 26.90 -4.61 8.35
CA GLU A 119 27.10 -6.02 8.04
C GLU A 119 25.98 -6.81 8.72
N GLY A 120 25.09 -7.40 7.92
CA GLY A 120 23.89 -8.08 8.40
C GLY A 120 23.59 -9.36 7.64
N GLY A 121 22.58 -10.10 8.11
CA GLY A 121 22.15 -11.36 7.51
C GLY A 121 21.51 -11.23 6.13
N MET A 122 21.28 -10.01 5.64
CA MET A 122 20.74 -9.76 4.29
C MET A 122 21.84 -9.14 3.42
N PRO A 123 22.18 -9.72 2.26
CA PRO A 123 23.20 -9.18 1.38
C PRO A 123 22.75 -7.83 0.82
N ARG A 124 23.73 -6.95 0.58
CA ARG A 124 23.51 -5.61 0.02
C ARG A 124 22.69 -5.64 -1.28
N SER A 125 22.89 -6.63 -2.13
CA SER A 125 22.11 -6.79 -3.38
C SER A 125 20.62 -6.99 -3.13
N SER A 126 20.22 -7.74 -2.09
CA SER A 126 18.82 -7.91 -1.70
C SER A 126 18.21 -6.61 -1.17
N LEU A 127 18.97 -5.86 -0.36
CA LEU A 127 18.52 -4.56 0.17
C LEU A 127 18.37 -3.52 -0.94
N LEU A 128 19.32 -3.45 -1.87
CA LEU A 128 19.22 -2.59 -3.06
C LEU A 128 18.10 -3.04 -3.99
N GLY A 129 17.88 -4.35 -4.14
CA GLY A 129 16.76 -4.91 -4.89
C GLY A 129 15.42 -4.50 -4.29
N ALA A 130 15.29 -4.55 -2.95
CA ALA A 130 14.11 -4.06 -2.25
C ALA A 130 13.89 -2.56 -2.47
N ILE A 131 14.94 -1.73 -2.38
CA ILE A 131 14.84 -0.30 -2.71
C ILE A 131 14.33 -0.12 -4.14
N GLY A 132 14.94 -0.81 -5.11
CA GLY A 132 14.53 -0.75 -6.51
C GLY A 132 13.07 -1.14 -6.73
N GLN A 133 12.55 -2.09 -5.95
CA GLN A 133 11.14 -2.49 -5.99
C GLN A 133 10.19 -1.39 -5.47
N PHE A 134 10.59 -0.63 -4.44
CA PHE A 134 9.74 0.40 -3.82
C PHE A 134 9.84 1.78 -4.50
N VAL A 135 10.93 2.08 -5.21
CA VAL A 135 11.10 3.36 -5.92
C VAL A 135 9.95 3.68 -6.89
N PRO A 136 9.47 2.76 -7.75
CA PRO A 136 8.33 3.03 -8.63
C PRO A 136 7.05 3.42 -7.87
N PHE A 137 6.83 2.84 -6.69
CA PHE A 137 5.68 3.13 -5.85
C PHE A 137 5.77 4.54 -5.24
N VAL A 138 6.94 4.93 -4.75
CA VAL A 138 7.20 6.30 -4.26
C VAL A 138 7.03 7.33 -5.38
N ALA A 139 7.57 7.03 -6.57
CA ALA A 139 7.44 7.89 -7.74
C ALA A 139 5.97 8.04 -8.14
N TRP A 140 5.22 6.94 -8.19
CA TRP A 140 3.78 6.93 -8.48
C TRP A 140 2.98 7.76 -7.47
N ARG A 141 3.22 7.59 -6.17
CA ARG A 141 2.51 8.35 -5.13
C ARG A 141 2.85 9.83 -5.17
N THR A 142 4.12 10.17 -5.32
CA THR A 142 4.54 11.58 -5.45
C THR A 142 3.92 12.22 -6.68
N PHE A 143 3.96 11.53 -7.84
CA PHE A 143 3.37 12.01 -9.07
C PHE A 143 1.85 12.22 -8.94
N THR A 144 1.12 11.24 -8.42
CA THR A 144 -0.33 11.36 -8.27
C THR A 144 -0.72 12.44 -7.26
N LEU A 145 0.00 12.60 -6.15
CA LEU A 145 -0.28 13.63 -5.15
C LEU A 145 0.06 15.06 -5.63
N CYS A 146 1.17 15.24 -6.34
CA CYS A 146 1.68 16.56 -6.71
C CYS A 146 1.28 17.00 -8.13
N CYS A 147 1.29 16.08 -9.10
CA CYS A 147 1.08 16.40 -10.51
C CYS A 147 -0.31 16.04 -11.01
N LYS A 148 -0.97 15.04 -10.40
CA LYS A 148 -2.30 14.55 -10.81
C LYS A 148 -3.32 14.40 -9.68
N PRO A 149 -3.51 15.44 -8.83
CA PRO A 149 -4.45 15.38 -7.71
C PRO A 149 -5.91 15.18 -8.14
N GLU A 150 -6.25 15.48 -9.39
CA GLU A 150 -7.57 15.27 -9.99
C GLU A 150 -7.93 13.78 -10.17
N TRP A 151 -6.93 12.88 -10.22
CA TRP A 151 -7.16 11.43 -10.39
C TRP A 151 -7.78 10.75 -9.18
N PHE A 152 -7.77 11.40 -8.01
CA PHE A 152 -8.39 10.87 -6.79
C PHE A 152 -9.91 10.90 -6.81
N GLY A 153 -10.49 11.68 -7.74
CA GLY A 153 -11.92 11.94 -7.83
C GLY A 153 -12.38 13.03 -6.88
N GLU A 154 -13.51 13.63 -7.22
CA GLU A 154 -14.16 14.66 -6.42
C GLU A 154 -15.65 14.33 -6.30
N TYR A 155 -16.20 14.56 -5.11
CA TYR A 155 -17.64 14.44 -4.87
C TYR A 155 -18.26 15.83 -4.98
N GLN A 156 -19.11 16.05 -5.98
CA GLN A 156 -19.95 17.25 -6.05
C GLN A 156 -21.22 16.97 -5.24
N GLU A 157 -21.41 17.64 -4.11
CA GLU A 157 -22.72 17.71 -3.49
C GLU A 157 -23.66 18.44 -4.47
N ARG A 158 -24.66 17.76 -5.03
CA ARG A 158 -25.75 18.46 -5.73
C ARG A 158 -26.36 19.44 -4.73
N LYS A 159 -26.16 20.75 -4.96
CA LYS A 159 -26.96 21.78 -4.30
C LYS A 159 -28.42 21.41 -4.54
N LYS A 160 -29.20 21.30 -3.45
CA LYS A 160 -30.66 21.25 -3.55
C LYS A 160 -31.07 22.48 -4.37
N VAL A 161 -31.69 22.23 -5.53
CA VAL A 161 -32.42 23.29 -6.22
C VAL A 161 -33.63 23.54 -5.34
N GLU A 162 -33.63 24.67 -4.64
CA GLU A 162 -34.82 25.23 -3.99
C GLU A 162 -35.78 25.80 -5.04
#